data_AF-A0A7X9FSW9-F1
#
_entry.id   AF-A0A7X9FSW9-F1
#
_cell.length_a   1.000
_cell.length_b   1.000
_cell.length_c   1.000
_cell.angle_alpha   90.00
_cell.angle_beta   90.00
_cell.angle_gamma   90.00
#
_symmetry.space_group_name_H-M   'P 1'
#
loop_
_entity.id
_entity.type
_entity.pdbx_description
1 polymer ?
#
loop_
_entity_poly.entity_id
_entity_poly.type
_entity_poly.pdbx_seq_one_letter_code
_entity_poly.pdbx_strand_id
1 'polypeptide(L)'
;MISKLLSNIDRRIIYIVLLVAIGFPIATGWTVKPARLPAGEKLFKVVESINTEKPSLSLIAMDFGPGTHAENQPQTEVIVEHLLRKRLRFAVFSIVAISEPFLNTIPEHVIKRLMKENANEKWEYGVDWVNLGYKPGGELFIQALARSDNLAEFFKKDAFGNELERLA
;
A
#
# COMPACT_ATOMS: atom_id res chain seq x y z
N MET A 1 36.28 14.29 -15.34
CA MET A 1 37.42 13.94 -14.46
C MET A 1 37.19 12.63 -13.72
N ILE A 2 36.01 12.41 -13.13
CA ILE A 2 35.62 11.15 -12.46
C ILE A 2 35.56 9.95 -13.42
N SER A 3 35.11 10.14 -14.66
CA SER A 3 35.02 9.05 -15.66
C SER A 3 36.39 8.44 -16.00
N LYS A 4 37.43 9.25 -16.23
CA LYS A 4 38.80 8.77 -16.49
C LYS A 4 39.42 8.03 -15.29
N LEU A 5 39.04 8.40 -14.05
CA LEU A 5 39.51 7.73 -12.83
C LEU A 5 38.89 6.33 -12.71
N LEU A 6 37.60 6.19 -13.02
CA LEU A 6 36.89 4.90 -12.99
C LEU A 6 37.30 3.96 -14.15
N SER A 7 37.69 4.50 -15.30
CA SER A 7 38.12 3.69 -16.46
C SER A 7 39.44 2.94 -16.25
N ASN A 8 40.29 3.39 -15.33
CA ASN A 8 41.61 2.80 -15.07
C ASN A 8 41.64 1.87 -13.85
N ILE A 9 40.53 1.72 -13.13
CA ILE A 9 40.44 0.82 -11.97
C ILE A 9 40.09 -0.58 -12.45
N ASP A 10 40.84 -1.58 -11.99
CA ASP A 10 40.54 -2.99 -12.24
C ASP A 10 39.13 -3.31 -11.71
N ARG A 11 38.29 -3.90 -12.57
CA ARG A 11 36.92 -4.33 -12.24
C ARG A 11 36.88 -5.21 -10.99
N ARG A 12 37.92 -6.02 -10.75
CA ARG A 12 38.04 -6.88 -9.55
C ARG A 12 38.04 -6.06 -8.26
N ILE A 13 38.75 -4.93 -8.24
CA ILE A 13 38.80 -4.03 -7.08
C ILE A 13 37.42 -3.42 -6.85
N ILE A 14 36.72 -3.03 -7.92
CA ILE A 14 35.35 -2.51 -7.83
C ILE A 14 34.42 -3.56 -7.20
N TYR A 15 34.48 -4.82 -7.64
CA TYR A 15 33.65 -5.89 -7.07
C TYR A 15 33.99 -6.21 -5.61
N ILE A 16 35.27 -6.19 -5.23
CA ILE A 16 35.67 -6.40 -3.83
C ILE A 16 35.17 -5.24 -2.96
N VAL A 17 35.34 -4.00 -3.39
CA VAL A 17 34.85 -2.82 -2.67
C VAL A 17 33.33 -2.87 -2.54
N LEU A 18 32.61 -3.22 -3.61
CA LEU A 18 31.16 -3.38 -3.59
C LEU A 18 30.72 -4.48 -2.62
N LEU A 19 31.40 -5.63 -2.64
CA LEU A 19 31.12 -6.76 -1.76
C LEU A 19 31.33 -6.37 -0.30
N VAL A 20 32.41 -5.65 0.02
CA VAL A 20 32.66 -5.17 1.38
C VAL A 20 31.64 -4.10 1.77
N ALA A 21 31.33 -3.16 0.87
CA ALA A 21 30.38 -2.06 1.14
C ALA A 21 28.95 -2.55 1.41
N ILE A 22 28.50 -3.61 0.75
CA ILE A 22 27.18 -4.22 0.98
C ILE A 22 27.23 -5.28 2.08
N GLY A 23 28.27 -6.12 2.07
CA GLY A 23 28.41 -7.24 3.00
C GLY A 23 28.65 -6.78 4.44
N PHE A 24 29.41 -5.70 4.65
CA PHE A 24 29.70 -5.21 5.99
C PHE A 24 28.43 -4.73 6.73
N PRO A 25 27.56 -3.86 6.17
CA PRO A 25 26.31 -3.49 6.83
C PRO A 25 25.39 -4.67 7.12
N ILE A 26 25.29 -5.63 6.18
CA ILE A 26 24.46 -6.83 6.35
C ILE A 26 25.01 -7.71 7.49
N ALA A 27 26.32 -8.00 7.49
CA ALA A 27 26.95 -8.87 8.48
C ALA A 27 26.95 -8.27 9.90
N THR A 28 27.02 -6.94 10.00
CA THR A 28 27.01 -6.23 11.29
C THR A 28 25.61 -5.81 11.74
N GLY A 29 24.59 -5.99 10.90
CA GLY A 29 23.25 -5.45 11.14
C GLY A 29 23.23 -3.92 11.21
N TRP A 30 24.22 -3.26 10.62
CA TRP A 30 24.30 -1.80 10.66
C TRP A 30 23.17 -1.21 9.83
N THR A 31 22.25 -0.54 10.51
CA THR A 31 21.13 0.18 9.92
C THR A 31 21.27 1.67 10.21
N VAL A 32 20.83 2.50 9.26
CA VAL A 32 20.66 3.93 9.47
C VAL A 32 19.17 4.23 9.55
N LYS A 33 18.80 5.23 10.36
CA LYS A 33 17.41 5.70 10.38
C LYS A 33 17.08 6.23 8.98
N PRO A 34 16.01 5.75 8.32
CA PRO A 34 15.60 6.29 7.03
C PRO A 34 15.38 7.81 7.14
N ALA A 35 15.82 8.55 6.14
CA ALA A 35 15.50 9.97 6.06
C ALA A 35 13.98 10.15 5.95
N ARG A 36 13.44 11.20 6.59
CA ARG A 36 12.03 11.55 6.44
C ARG A 36 11.79 12.01 5.00
N LEU A 37 10.92 11.28 4.29
CA LEU A 37 10.48 11.66 2.96
C LEU A 37 9.34 12.69 3.08
N PRO A 38 9.45 13.88 2.45
CA PRO A 38 8.39 14.89 2.50
C PRO A 38 7.04 14.38 2.02
N ALA A 39 7.03 13.50 0.99
CA ALA A 39 5.82 12.88 0.48
C ALA A 39 5.15 11.96 1.54
N GLY A 40 5.95 11.16 2.26
CA GLY A 40 5.45 10.30 3.34
C GLY A 40 4.88 11.11 4.50
N GLU A 41 5.54 12.21 4.89
CA GLU A 41 5.02 13.10 5.92
C GLU A 41 3.70 13.76 5.51
N LYS A 42 3.57 14.17 4.24
CA LYS A 42 2.33 14.74 3.73
C LYS A 42 1.19 13.72 3.74
N LEU A 43 1.44 12.49 3.29
CA LEU A 43 0.46 11.41 3.33
C LEU A 43 0.00 11.12 4.76
N PHE A 44 0.95 10.99 5.70
CA PHE A 44 0.66 10.77 7.11
C PHE A 44 -0.24 11.87 7.68
N LYS A 45 0.08 13.14 7.42
CA LYS A 45 -0.74 14.28 7.88
C LYS A 45 -2.15 14.28 7.28
N VAL A 46 -2.30 13.89 6.02
CA VAL A 46 -3.62 13.78 5.37
C VAL A 46 -4.46 12.73 6.08
N VAL A 47 -3.93 11.52 6.28
CA VAL A 47 -4.64 10.46 7.02
C VAL A 47 -4.95 10.90 8.45
N GLU A 48 -4.02 11.59 9.11
CA GLU A 48 -4.23 12.11 10.45
C GLU A 48 -5.33 13.18 10.53
N SER A 49 -5.53 13.97 9.46
CA SER A 49 -6.55 15.02 9.42
C SER A 49 -7.98 14.51 9.22
N ILE A 50 -8.18 13.23 8.85
CA ILE A 50 -9.50 12.67 8.61
C ILE A 50 -10.24 12.53 9.96
N ASN A 51 -11.44 13.13 10.04
CA ASN A 51 -12.30 13.02 11.21
C ASN A 51 -13.05 11.67 11.19
N THR A 52 -12.80 10.84 12.19
CA THR A 52 -13.41 9.52 12.38
C THR A 52 -14.89 9.56 12.79
N GLU A 53 -15.39 10.70 13.26
CA GLU A 53 -16.79 10.88 13.65
C GLU A 53 -17.73 11.03 12.45
N LYS A 54 -17.19 11.38 11.28
CA LYS A 54 -17.96 11.47 10.04
C LYS A 54 -17.81 10.17 9.25
N PRO A 55 -18.91 9.62 8.70
CA PRO A 55 -18.81 8.52 7.75
C PRO A 55 -17.86 8.92 6.62
N SER A 56 -16.76 8.18 6.50
CA SER A 56 -15.75 8.38 5.47
C SER A 56 -15.22 7.03 5.03
N LEU A 57 -15.00 6.90 3.73
CA LEU A 57 -14.46 5.69 3.11
C LEU A 57 -13.17 6.07 2.38
N SER A 58 -12.06 5.44 2.78
CA SER A 58 -10.77 5.63 2.12
C SER A 58 -10.64 4.65 0.96
N LEU A 59 -10.36 5.15 -0.24
CA LEU A 59 -10.12 4.28 -1.40
C LEU A 59 -8.62 4.04 -1.59
N ILE A 60 -8.24 2.77 -1.74
CA ILE A 60 -6.85 2.35 -1.98
C ILE A 60 -6.79 1.64 -3.33
N ALA A 61 -6.10 2.26 -4.29
CA ALA A 61 -5.79 1.64 -5.56
C ALA A 61 -4.50 0.82 -5.43
N MET A 62 -4.59 -0.49 -5.63
CA MET A 62 -3.47 -1.42 -5.53
C MET A 62 -2.98 -1.84 -6.91
N ASP A 63 -2.50 -0.88 -7.69
CA ASP A 63 -2.15 -1.06 -9.10
C ASP A 63 -0.70 -1.56 -9.28
N PHE A 64 -0.42 -2.77 -8.81
CA PHE A 64 0.90 -3.39 -8.95
C PHE A 64 0.84 -4.91 -9.15
N GLY A 65 1.80 -5.42 -9.92
CA GLY A 65 1.94 -6.86 -10.18
C GLY A 65 3.10 -7.49 -9.40
N PRO A 66 3.30 -8.81 -9.55
CA PRO A 66 4.41 -9.54 -8.91
C PRO A 66 5.79 -8.90 -9.12
N GLY A 67 6.03 -8.29 -10.28
CA GLY A 67 7.32 -7.67 -10.61
C GLY A 67 7.66 -6.40 -9.81
N THR A 68 6.66 -5.70 -9.25
CA THR A 68 6.85 -4.48 -8.45
C THR A 68 6.34 -4.64 -7.02
N HIS A 69 5.87 -5.84 -6.67
CA HIS A 69 5.31 -6.17 -5.37
C HIS A 69 6.29 -5.94 -4.21
N ALA A 70 7.58 -6.26 -4.39
CA ALA A 70 8.60 -6.08 -3.35
C ALA A 70 8.74 -4.63 -2.88
N GLU A 71 8.43 -3.67 -3.75
CA GLU A 71 8.44 -2.23 -3.43
C GLU A 71 7.06 -1.74 -2.96
N ASN A 72 5.99 -2.20 -3.61
CA ASN A 72 4.64 -1.65 -3.42
C ASN A 72 3.86 -2.27 -2.25
N GLN A 73 4.08 -3.57 -1.94
CA GLN A 73 3.39 -4.23 -0.84
C GLN A 73 3.72 -3.56 0.51
N PRO A 74 4.99 -3.33 0.91
CA PRO A 74 5.29 -2.70 2.20
C PRO A 74 4.66 -1.32 2.34
N GLN A 75 4.57 -0.55 1.25
CA GLN A 75 3.90 0.75 1.25
C GLN A 75 2.40 0.62 1.49
N THR A 76 1.76 -0.32 0.80
CA THR A 76 0.32 -0.58 0.95
C THR A 76 0.00 -1.08 2.36
N GLU A 77 0.82 -1.97 2.91
CA GLU A 77 0.66 -2.47 4.28
C GLU A 77 0.69 -1.36 5.32
N VAL A 78 1.61 -0.39 5.18
CA VAL A 78 1.70 0.76 6.08
C VAL A 78 0.45 1.64 5.99
N ILE A 79 -0.09 1.87 4.79
CA ILE A 79 -1.32 2.65 4.61
C ILE A 79 -2.51 1.93 5.24
N VAL A 80 -2.67 0.63 4.95
CA VAL A 80 -3.74 -0.20 5.51
C VAL A 80 -3.64 -0.22 7.04
N GLU A 81 -2.46 -0.44 7.60
CA GLU A 81 -2.22 -0.41 9.04
C GLU A 81 -2.60 0.95 9.65
N HIS A 82 -2.20 2.06 9.02
CA HIS A 82 -2.50 3.41 9.51
C HIS A 82 -4.00 3.66 9.55
N LEU A 83 -4.73 3.28 8.50
CA LEU A 83 -6.20 3.41 8.44
C LEU A 83 -6.89 2.54 9.50
N LEU A 84 -6.48 1.27 9.64
CA LEU A 84 -7.01 0.34 10.62
C LEU A 84 -6.82 0.85 12.05
N ARG A 85 -5.62 1.33 12.39
CA ARG A 85 -5.31 1.89 13.72
C ARG A 85 -6.11 3.16 14.02
N LYS A 86 -6.43 3.97 13.00
CA LYS A 86 -7.34 5.13 13.15
C LYS A 86 -8.83 4.76 13.13
N ARG A 87 -9.18 3.48 12.96
CA ARG A 87 -10.57 3.03 12.77
C ARG A 87 -11.25 3.73 11.58
N LEU A 88 -10.48 3.98 10.51
CA LEU A 88 -11.00 4.50 9.25
C LEU A 88 -11.38 3.34 8.34
N ARG A 89 -12.60 3.37 7.81
CA ARG A 89 -13.06 2.38 6.84
C ARG A 89 -12.33 2.57 5.52
N PHE A 90 -12.03 1.48 4.83
CA PHE A 90 -11.40 1.55 3.52
C PHE A 90 -11.91 0.52 2.52
N ALA A 91 -11.76 0.82 1.24
CA ALA A 91 -12.01 -0.12 0.17
C ALA A 91 -10.79 -0.22 -0.72
N VAL A 92 -10.42 -1.45 -1.08
CA VAL A 92 -9.33 -1.73 -2.02
C VAL A 92 -9.90 -2.06 -3.39
N PHE A 93 -9.24 -1.58 -4.44
CA PHE A 93 -9.55 -1.94 -5.81
C PHE A 93 -8.27 -1.90 -6.64
N SER A 94 -8.33 -2.39 -7.87
CA SER A 94 -7.27 -2.16 -8.84
C SER A 94 -7.82 -2.02 -10.25
N ILE A 95 -7.16 -1.21 -11.08
CA ILE A 95 -7.36 -1.17 -12.54
C ILE A 95 -6.32 -2.03 -13.28
N VAL A 96 -5.56 -2.85 -12.56
CA VAL A 96 -4.57 -3.79 -13.09
C VAL A 96 -5.00 -5.22 -12.74
N ALA A 97 -5.33 -6.03 -13.75
CA ALA A 97 -5.92 -7.36 -13.54
C ALA A 97 -5.03 -8.29 -12.71
N ILE A 98 -3.72 -8.26 -12.93
CA ILE A 98 -2.77 -9.13 -12.21
C ILE A 98 -2.65 -8.80 -10.70
N SER A 99 -3.22 -7.68 -10.26
CA SER A 99 -3.21 -7.25 -8.86
C SER A 99 -4.28 -7.91 -7.99
N GLU A 100 -5.25 -8.59 -8.61
CA GLU A 100 -6.41 -9.18 -7.92
C GLU A 100 -6.08 -10.06 -6.70
N PRO A 101 -5.04 -10.94 -6.71
CA PRO A 101 -4.68 -11.72 -5.54
C PRO A 101 -4.25 -10.86 -4.33
N PHE A 102 -3.70 -9.68 -4.57
CA PHE A 102 -3.20 -8.79 -3.52
C PHE A 102 -4.32 -8.07 -2.78
N LEU A 103 -5.46 -7.83 -3.45
CA LEU A 103 -6.59 -7.07 -2.89
C LEU A 103 -7.16 -7.70 -1.61
N ASN A 104 -7.18 -9.03 -1.50
CA ASN A 104 -7.58 -9.69 -0.24
C ASN A 104 -6.39 -9.98 0.66
N THR A 105 -5.29 -10.47 0.10
CA THR A 105 -4.20 -11.04 0.90
C THR A 105 -3.48 -10.00 1.74
N ILE A 106 -3.27 -8.78 1.22
CA ILE A 106 -2.54 -7.73 1.94
C ILE A 106 -3.38 -7.19 3.12
N PRO A 107 -4.64 -6.75 2.95
CA PRO A 107 -5.46 -6.34 4.09
C PRO A 107 -5.61 -7.41 5.15
N GLU A 108 -5.87 -8.67 4.75
CA GLU A 108 -5.96 -9.78 5.70
C GLU A 108 -4.65 -10.01 6.46
N HIS A 109 -3.50 -9.92 5.78
CA HIS A 109 -2.20 -10.10 6.41
C HIS A 109 -1.97 -9.05 7.50
N VAL A 110 -2.25 -7.77 7.19
CA VAL A 110 -2.12 -6.66 8.15
C VAL A 110 -3.07 -6.85 9.32
N ILE A 111 -4.35 -7.16 9.05
CA ILE A 111 -5.35 -7.39 10.11
C ILE A 111 -4.91 -8.54 11.03
N LYS A 112 -4.49 -9.68 10.47
CA LYS A 112 -3.99 -10.84 11.25
C LYS A 112 -2.79 -10.45 12.12
N ARG A 113 -1.87 -9.64 11.59
CA ARG A 113 -0.72 -9.13 12.34
C ARG A 113 -1.16 -8.22 13.50
N LEU A 114 -2.04 -7.25 13.25
CA LEU A 114 -2.53 -6.31 14.27
C LEU A 114 -3.34 -7.00 15.36
N MET A 115 -4.18 -7.98 15.02
CA MET A 115 -4.93 -8.78 16.00
C MET A 115 -4.01 -9.65 16.88
N LYS A 116 -2.85 -10.07 16.35
CA LYS A 116 -1.82 -10.78 17.13
C LYS A 116 -1.09 -9.83 18.09
N GLU A 117 -0.90 -8.57 17.69
CA GLU A 117 -0.32 -7.52 18.55
C GLU A 117 -1.28 -7.11 19.67
N ASN A 118 -2.58 -7.02 19.40
CA ASN A 118 -3.61 -6.70 20.37
C ASN A 118 -4.91 -7.47 20.10
N ALA A 119 -5.18 -8.51 20.91
CA ALA A 119 -6.33 -9.39 20.75
C ALA A 119 -7.71 -8.71 20.98
N ASN A 120 -7.72 -7.51 21.56
CA ASN A 120 -8.94 -6.72 21.76
C ASN A 120 -9.35 -5.95 20.50
N GLU A 121 -8.42 -5.75 19.55
CA GLU A 121 -8.71 -5.10 18.29
C GLU A 121 -9.26 -6.14 17.31
N LYS A 122 -10.32 -5.76 16.58
CA LYS A 122 -10.94 -6.56 15.53
C LYS A 122 -11.37 -5.64 14.41
N TRP A 123 -11.24 -6.15 13.19
CA TRP A 123 -11.72 -5.51 11.98
C TRP A 123 -12.45 -6.54 11.12
N GLU A 124 -13.62 -6.18 10.66
CA GLU A 124 -14.56 -7.07 9.98
C GLU A 124 -14.71 -6.69 8.51
N TYR A 125 -14.64 -7.69 7.64
CA TYR A 125 -14.93 -7.52 6.22
C TYR A 125 -16.40 -7.09 6.03
N GLY A 126 -16.65 -6.12 5.15
CA GLY A 126 -17.97 -5.53 4.92
C GLY A 126 -18.37 -4.44 5.92
N VAL A 127 -17.57 -4.22 6.98
CA VAL A 127 -17.80 -3.18 7.99
C VAL A 127 -16.64 -2.21 8.03
N ASP A 128 -15.43 -2.71 8.30
CA ASP A 128 -14.21 -1.91 8.40
C ASP A 128 -13.48 -1.83 7.05
N TRP A 129 -13.62 -2.86 6.22
CA TRP A 129 -13.00 -2.87 4.90
C TRP A 129 -13.73 -3.73 3.89
N VAL A 130 -13.54 -3.43 2.60
CA VAL A 130 -14.02 -4.28 1.50
C VAL A 130 -13.04 -4.36 0.34
N ASN A 131 -13.14 -5.45 -0.42
CA ASN A 131 -12.47 -5.63 -1.68
C ASN A 131 -13.45 -5.39 -2.83
N LEU A 132 -13.22 -4.35 -3.62
CA LEU A 132 -14.03 -4.00 -4.79
C LEU A 132 -13.57 -4.73 -6.06
N GLY A 133 -12.45 -5.44 -6.00
CA GLY A 133 -11.93 -6.26 -7.09
C GLY A 133 -11.22 -5.46 -8.19
N TYR A 134 -10.91 -6.16 -9.27
CA TYR A 134 -10.40 -5.55 -10.49
C TYR A 134 -11.50 -4.78 -11.22
N LYS A 135 -11.18 -3.56 -11.66
CA LYS A 135 -12.06 -2.64 -12.36
C LYS A 135 -11.55 -2.43 -13.79
N PRO A 136 -12.21 -3.01 -14.81
CA PRO A 136 -11.80 -2.86 -16.20
C PRO A 136 -12.04 -1.44 -16.70
N GLY A 137 -11.32 -1.04 -17.76
CA GLY A 137 -11.46 0.26 -18.41
C GLY A 137 -10.36 1.27 -18.08
N GLY A 138 -9.44 0.94 -17.17
CA GLY A 138 -8.24 1.74 -16.91
C GLY A 138 -8.58 3.21 -16.61
N GLU A 139 -8.06 4.12 -17.43
CA GLU A 139 -8.32 5.56 -17.30
C GLU A 139 -9.81 5.93 -17.38
N LEU A 140 -10.62 5.23 -18.19
CA LEU A 140 -12.05 5.49 -18.28
C LEU A 140 -12.76 5.20 -16.95
N PHE A 141 -12.31 4.16 -16.25
CA PHE A 141 -12.82 3.86 -14.92
C PHE A 141 -12.46 4.97 -13.92
N ILE A 142 -11.22 5.46 -13.94
CA ILE A 142 -10.79 6.57 -13.08
C ILE A 142 -11.61 7.84 -13.37
N GLN A 143 -11.85 8.17 -14.64
CA GLN A 143 -12.67 9.32 -15.01
C GLN A 143 -14.12 9.18 -14.55
N ALA A 144 -14.69 7.97 -14.66
CA ALA A 144 -16.05 7.71 -14.19
C ALA A 144 -16.14 7.81 -12.66
N LEU A 145 -15.14 7.27 -11.94
CA LEU A 145 -15.03 7.37 -10.48
C LEU A 145 -14.94 8.83 -10.03
N ALA A 146 -14.13 9.65 -10.71
CA ALA A 146 -13.96 11.07 -10.39
C ALA A 146 -15.22 11.92 -10.62
N ARG A 147 -16.15 11.45 -11.46
CA ARG A 147 -17.44 12.10 -11.74
C ARG A 147 -18.58 11.55 -10.88
N SER A 148 -18.31 10.57 -10.02
CA SER A 148 -19.33 9.97 -9.18
C SER A 148 -19.58 10.82 -7.94
N ASP A 149 -20.83 11.23 -7.75
CA ASP A 149 -21.28 11.89 -6.52
C ASP A 149 -21.66 10.88 -5.41
N ASN A 150 -21.79 9.59 -5.77
CA ASN A 150 -22.19 8.51 -4.86
C ASN A 150 -21.39 7.23 -5.14
N LEU A 151 -20.37 6.99 -4.31
CA LEU A 151 -19.49 5.82 -4.44
C LEU A 151 -20.23 4.50 -4.21
N ALA A 152 -21.21 4.44 -3.31
CA ALA A 152 -21.95 3.21 -3.04
C ALA A 152 -22.77 2.79 -4.27
N GLU A 153 -23.42 3.74 -4.94
CA GLU A 153 -24.15 3.50 -6.19
C GLU A 153 -23.21 3.19 -7.35
N PHE A 154 -22.05 3.85 -7.41
CA PHE A 154 -21.07 3.62 -8.47
C PHE A 154 -20.50 2.20 -8.43
N PHE A 155 -20.11 1.73 -7.24
CA PHE A 155 -19.53 0.40 -7.09
C PHE A 155 -20.57 -0.71 -7.03
N LYS A 156 -21.77 -0.45 -6.48
CA LYS A 156 -22.91 -1.37 -6.27
C LYS A 156 -22.60 -2.57 -5.36
N LYS A 157 -21.62 -3.37 -5.76
CA LYS A 157 -21.22 -4.63 -5.13
C LYS A 157 -19.71 -4.72 -4.97
N ASP A 158 -19.30 -5.46 -3.96
CA ASP A 158 -17.91 -5.86 -3.77
C ASP A 158 -17.52 -7.04 -4.69
N ALA A 159 -16.27 -7.49 -4.63
CA ALA A 159 -15.74 -8.60 -5.43
C ALA A 159 -16.42 -9.95 -5.12
N PHE A 160 -17.09 -10.08 -3.98
CA PHE A 160 -17.78 -11.30 -3.55
C PHE A 160 -19.30 -11.23 -3.78
N GLY A 161 -19.81 -10.12 -4.33
CA GLY A 161 -21.22 -9.91 -4.63
C GLY A 161 -22.06 -9.33 -3.48
N ASN A 162 -21.43 -8.90 -2.38
CA ASN A 162 -22.11 -8.22 -1.27
C ASN A 162 -22.46 -6.78 -1.66
N GLU A 163 -23.64 -6.31 -1.23
CA GLU A 163 -24.07 -4.92 -1.46
C GLU A 163 -23.35 -3.95 -0.52
N LEU A 164 -22.95 -2.79 -1.06
CA LEU A 164 -22.10 -1.80 -0.37
C LEU A 164 -22.90 -0.82 0.51
N GLU A 165 -24.21 -1.01 0.69
CA GLU A 165 -25.11 -0.09 1.41
C GLU A 165 -24.68 0.17 2.86
N ARG A 166 -23.89 -0.72 3.47
CA ARG A 166 -23.42 -0.59 4.86
C ARG A 166 -22.13 0.23 5.05
N LEU A 167 -21.46 0.61 3.96
CA LEU A 167 -20.14 1.26 4.02
C LEU A 167 -20.18 2.78 3.83
N ALA A 168 -21.35 3.34 3.49
CA ALA A 168 -21.58 4.77 3.33
C ALA A 168 -21.86 5.49 4.66
#